data_AF-E2AFC7-F1
#
_entry.id   AF-E2AFC7-F1
#
_cell.length_a   1.000
_cell.length_b   1.000
_cell.length_c   1.000
_cell.angle_alpha   90.00
_cell.angle_beta   90.00
_cell.angle_gamma   90.00
#
_symmetry.space_group_name_H-M   'P 1'
#
loop_
_entity.id
_entity.type
_entity.pdbx_description
1 polymer ?
#
loop_
_entity_poly.entity_id
_entity_poly.type
_entity_poly.pdbx_seq_one_letter_code
_entity_poly.pdbx_strand_id
1 'polypeptide(L)'
;MVDARKGEIPAQDEMRFQPDGTYVPRILFFTPDGEFMENVYNRHPKADDKYKYFYNSTSQIIDSMILALELCSRESLLDDKAKKK
;
A
#
# COMPACT_ATOMS: atom_id res chain seq x y z
N MET A 1 -6.53 -1.46 -18.09
CA MET A 1 -6.98 -2.24 -16.92
C MET A 1 -7.24 -3.65 -17.42
N VAL A 2 -6.47 -4.64 -16.97
CA VAL A 2 -6.72 -6.04 -17.32
C VAL A 2 -7.62 -6.59 -16.22
N ASP A 3 -8.86 -6.94 -16.54
CA ASP A 3 -9.73 -7.65 -15.59
C ASP A 3 -9.20 -9.07 -15.44
N ALA A 4 -8.52 -9.35 -14.33
CA ALA A 4 -8.20 -10.71 -13.94
C ALA A 4 -9.51 -11.46 -13.66
N ARG A 5 -9.73 -12.60 -14.31
CA ARG A 5 -10.95 -13.37 -14.10
C ARG A 5 -10.92 -13.98 -12.70
N LYS A 6 -12.09 -14.08 -12.05
CA LYS A 6 -12.23 -14.74 -10.75
C LYS A 6 -11.66 -16.16 -10.84
N GLY A 7 -10.57 -16.43 -10.11
CA GLY A 7 -9.83 -17.70 -10.14
C GLY A 7 -8.47 -17.67 -10.87
N GLU A 8 -8.10 -16.57 -11.53
CA GLU A 8 -6.77 -16.38 -12.15
C GLU A 8 -5.76 -15.71 -11.19
N ILE A 9 -6.23 -15.08 -10.12
CA ILE A 9 -5.38 -14.48 -9.09
C ILE A 9 -5.00 -15.58 -8.10
N PRO A 10 -3.71 -15.89 -7.92
CA PRO A 10 -3.28 -16.83 -6.87
C PRO A 10 -3.83 -16.38 -5.51
N ALA A 11 -4.24 -17.33 -4.66
CA ALA A 11 -4.80 -17.00 -3.33
C ALA A 11 -3.85 -16.15 -2.45
N GLN A 12 -2.55 -16.25 -2.70
CA GLN A 12 -1.52 -15.40 -2.07
C GLN A 12 -1.66 -13.93 -2.48
N ASP A 13 -1.99 -13.66 -3.73
CA ASP A 13 -2.18 -12.31 -4.26
C ASP A 13 -3.53 -11.72 -3.85
N GLU A 14 -4.56 -12.54 -3.61
CA GLU A 14 -5.83 -12.07 -3.06
C GLU A 14 -5.66 -11.38 -1.69
N MET A 15 -4.85 -11.94 -0.79
CA MET A 15 -4.54 -11.31 0.50
C MET A 15 -3.76 -10.00 0.34
N ARG A 16 -2.86 -9.92 -0.65
CA ARG A 16 -2.04 -8.72 -0.90
C ARG A 16 -2.87 -7.55 -1.44
N PHE A 17 -3.90 -7.83 -2.24
CA PHE A 17 -4.76 -6.79 -2.82
C PHE A 17 -6.03 -6.49 -2.01
N GLN A 18 -6.31 -7.29 -0.98
CA GLN A 18 -7.49 -7.16 -0.11
C GLN A 18 -7.14 -7.30 1.38
N PRO A 19 -6.19 -6.50 1.90
CA PRO A 19 -5.66 -6.65 3.26
C PRO A 19 -6.69 -6.41 4.37
N ASP A 20 -7.71 -5.59 4.14
CA ASP A 20 -8.75 -5.24 5.11
C ASP A 20 -10.19 -5.40 4.57
N GLY A 21 -10.34 -6.19 3.50
CA GLY A 21 -11.64 -6.60 2.97
C GLY A 21 -11.85 -6.26 1.49
N THR A 22 -13.08 -6.51 1.02
CA THR A 22 -13.47 -6.53 -0.41
C THR A 22 -14.09 -5.22 -0.92
N TYR A 23 -14.14 -4.17 -0.10
CA TYR A 23 -14.78 -2.89 -0.44
C TYR A 23 -14.04 -2.09 -1.54
N VAL A 24 -14.70 -1.16 -2.22
CA VAL A 24 -14.06 -0.31 -3.24
C VAL A 24 -14.52 1.15 -3.11
N PRO A 25 -13.70 2.14 -3.48
CA PRO A 25 -12.31 2.05 -3.99
C PRO A 25 -11.26 1.82 -2.88
N ARG A 26 -10.08 1.28 -3.25
CA ARG A 26 -8.89 1.12 -2.40
C ARG A 26 -7.65 1.63 -3.11
N ILE A 27 -6.74 2.27 -2.37
CA ILE A 27 -5.41 2.65 -2.85
C ILE A 27 -4.37 1.95 -1.97
N LEU A 28 -3.52 1.14 -2.59
CA LEU A 28 -2.47 0.36 -1.95
C LEU A 28 -1.10 0.82 -2.44
N PHE A 29 -0.11 0.85 -1.55
CA PHE A 29 1.26 1.21 -1.87
C PHE A 29 2.16 -0.03 -1.85
N PHE A 30 3.08 -0.10 -2.80
CA PHE A 30 4.03 -1.19 -2.93
C PHE A 30 5.43 -0.62 -3.09
N THR A 31 6.43 -1.37 -2.65
CA THR A 31 7.84 -1.06 -2.94
C THR A 31 8.11 -1.26 -4.44
N PRO A 32 9.25 -0.74 -4.96
CA PRO A 32 9.65 -0.99 -6.35
C PRO A 32 9.80 -2.48 -6.69
N ASP A 33 10.10 -3.32 -5.70
CA ASP A 33 10.20 -4.77 -5.84
C ASP A 33 8.83 -5.47 -5.83
N GLY A 34 7.75 -4.71 -5.60
CA GLY A 34 6.38 -5.20 -5.57
C GLY A 34 5.91 -5.66 -4.18
N GLU A 35 6.68 -5.42 -3.12
CA GLU A 35 6.29 -5.81 -1.76
C GLU A 35 5.24 -4.84 -1.19
N PHE A 36 4.24 -5.38 -0.49
CA PHE A 36 3.12 -4.59 0.00
C PHE A 36 3.52 -3.75 1.23
N MET A 37 3.26 -2.45 1.17
CA MET A 37 3.61 -1.52 2.25
C MET A 37 2.45 -1.37 3.24
N GLU A 38 2.24 -2.37 4.12
CA GLU A 38 1.17 -2.38 5.14
C GLU A 38 1.17 -1.15 6.07
N ASN A 39 2.34 -0.51 6.23
CA ASN A 39 2.50 0.67 7.06
C ASN A 39 1.94 1.95 6.40
N VAL A 40 1.69 1.94 5.08
CA VAL A 40 1.19 3.10 4.35
C VAL A 40 -0.31 2.93 4.10
N TYR A 41 -1.10 3.60 4.92
CA TYR A 41 -2.56 3.63 4.82
C TYR A 41 -3.09 5.01 5.23
N ASN A 42 -4.40 5.23 5.11
CA ASN A 42 -5.04 6.48 5.46
C ASN A 42 -5.05 6.68 6.98
N ARG A 43 -4.11 7.48 7.49
CA ARG A 43 -3.99 7.84 8.91
C ARG A 43 -4.61 9.20 9.24
N HIS A 44 -5.34 9.79 8.30
CA HIS A 44 -5.92 11.10 8.51
C HIS A 44 -6.95 11.05 9.66
N PRO A 45 -7.04 12.06 10.54
CA PRO A 45 -7.99 12.07 11.66
C PRO A 45 -9.49 12.01 11.28
N LYS A 46 -9.79 12.06 9.98
CA LYS A 46 -11.16 12.02 9.42
C LYS A 46 -11.39 10.74 8.61
N ALA A 47 -10.44 9.81 8.63
CA ALA A 47 -10.55 8.52 8.00
C ALA A 47 -11.44 7.60 8.83
N ASP A 48 -12.03 6.60 8.18
CA ASP A 48 -12.76 5.53 8.88
C ASP A 48 -11.76 4.44 9.29
N ASP A 49 -11.71 4.14 10.59
CA ASP A 49 -10.82 3.12 11.15
C ASP A 49 -11.08 1.71 10.59
N LYS A 50 -12.29 1.46 10.05
CA LYS A 50 -12.66 0.17 9.44
C LYS A 50 -12.17 0.03 8.00
N TYR A 51 -11.86 1.13 7.31
CA TYR A 51 -11.51 1.14 5.90
C TYR A 51 -10.19 1.87 5.67
N LYS A 52 -9.08 1.21 6.02
CA LYS A 52 -7.75 1.84 6.13
C LYS A 52 -7.23 2.33 4.78
N TYR A 53 -7.61 1.67 3.69
CA TYR A 53 -7.17 2.02 2.33
C TYR A 53 -8.23 2.80 1.53
N PHE A 54 -9.31 3.26 2.20
CA PHE A 54 -10.27 4.18 1.60
C PHE A 54 -9.83 5.62 1.82
N TYR A 55 -9.96 6.45 0.78
CA TYR A 55 -9.56 7.86 0.80
C TYR A 55 -10.71 8.72 0.31
N ASN A 56 -11.24 9.58 1.19
CA ASN A 56 -12.41 10.41 0.88
C ASN A 56 -12.02 11.76 0.26
N SER A 57 -10.79 12.21 0.42
CA SER A 57 -10.28 13.46 -0.16
C SER A 57 -8.85 13.30 -0.66
N THR A 58 -8.48 14.13 -1.64
CA THR A 58 -7.14 14.15 -2.23
C THR A 58 -6.05 14.45 -1.20
N SER A 59 -6.35 15.25 -0.17
CA SER A 59 -5.40 15.54 0.92
C SER A 59 -4.95 14.26 1.63
N GLN A 60 -5.88 13.34 1.91
CA GLN A 60 -5.58 12.07 2.57
C GLN A 60 -4.65 11.20 1.71
N ILE A 61 -4.83 11.24 0.39
CA ILE A 61 -4.00 10.50 -0.56
C ILE A 61 -2.58 11.09 -0.56
N ILE A 62 -2.47 12.41 -0.64
CA ILE A 62 -1.17 13.12 -0.64
C ILE A 62 -0.38 12.79 0.62
N ASP A 63 -1.01 12.82 1.80
CA ASP A 63 -0.37 12.48 3.07
C ASP A 63 0.21 11.05 3.04
N SER A 64 -0.56 10.07 2.55
CA SER A 64 -0.07 8.69 2.40
C SER A 64 1.02 8.56 1.34
N MET A 65 0.94 9.29 0.23
CA MET A 65 1.99 9.28 -0.81
C MET A 65 3.32 9.81 -0.27
N ILE A 66 3.30 10.87 0.53
CA ILE A 66 4.51 11.41 1.17
C ILE A 66 5.12 10.37 2.10
N LEU A 67 4.30 9.72 2.94
CA LEU A 67 4.76 8.63 3.82
C LEU A 67 5.36 7.46 3.03
N ALA A 68 4.78 7.10 1.89
CA ALA A 68 5.31 6.05 1.02
C ALA A 68 6.71 6.41 0.50
N LEU A 69 6.89 7.65 0.03
CA LEU A 69 8.18 8.14 -0.48
C LEU A 69 9.25 8.16 0.62
N GLU A 70 8.91 8.58 1.83
CA GLU A 70 9.83 8.58 2.98
C GLU A 70 10.29 7.17 3.35
N LEU A 71 9.36 6.21 3.38
CA LEU A 71 9.68 4.81 3.69
C LEU A 71 10.51 4.17 2.58
N CYS A 72 10.13 4.35 1.32
CA CYS A 72 10.85 3.84 0.16
C CYS A 72 12.29 4.40 0.08
N SER A 73 12.46 5.69 0.40
CA SER A 73 13.79 6.32 0.42
C SER A 73 14.64 5.85 1.59
N ARG A 74 14.04 5.43 2.71
CA ARG A 74 14.76 4.91 3.87
C ARG A 74 15.21 3.47 3.66
N GLU A 75 14.41 2.67 2.97
CA GLU A 75 14.69 1.26 2.69
C GLU A 75 15.89 1.09 1.76
N SER A 76 16.00 1.93 0.72
CA SER A 76 17.20 1.97 -0.13
C SER A 76 18.50 2.26 0.64
N LEU A 77 18.43 3.10 1.68
CA LEU A 77 19.58 3.40 2.54
C LEU A 77 19.97 2.23 3.48
N LEU A 78 19.03 1.36 3.83
CA LEU A 78 19.31 0.17 4.65
C LEU A 78 19.94 -0.94 3.81
N ASP A 79 19.49 -1.10 2.57
CA ASP A 79 20.08 -2.06 1.62
C ASP A 79 21.53 -1.73 1.26
N ASP A 80 21.85 -0.45 1.12
CA ASP A 80 23.23 0.00 0.90
C ASP A 80 24.15 -0.29 2.09
N LYS A 81 23.61 -0.30 3.33
CA LYS A 81 24.38 -0.68 4.52
C LYS A 81 24.51 -2.18 4.71
N ALA A 82 23.53 -2.96 4.26
CA ALA A 82 23.57 -4.42 4.30
C ALA A 82 24.58 -5.00 3.29
N LYS A 83 24.75 -4.38 2.11
CA LYS A 83 25.71 -4.80 1.07
C LYS A 83 27.18 -4.45 1.38
N LYS A 84 27.44 -3.65 2.42
CA LYS A 84 28.80 -3.19 2.79
C LYS A 84 29.43 -4.00 3.94
N LYS A 85 28.86 -5.17 4.28
CA LYS A 85 29.38 -6.09 5.30
C LYS A 85 29.92 -7.37 4.68
#